data_AF-A0A355S909-F1
#
_entry.id   AF-A0A355S909-F1
#
_cell.length_a   1.000
_cell.length_b   1.000
_cell.length_c   1.000
_cell.angle_alpha   90.00
_cell.angle_beta   90.00
_cell.angle_gamma   90.00
#
_symmetry.space_group_name_H-M   'P 1'
#
loop_
_entity.id
_entity.type
_entity.pdbx_description
1 polymer ?
#
loop_
_entity_poly.entity_id
_entity_poly.type
_entity_poly.pdbx_seq_one_letter_code
_entity_poly.pdbx_strand_id
1 'polypeptide(L)'
;MPFFGLSNLWILLCAFLVFIMHLGFACLESGLTQKKNTVNILFKNVFIICSGILLYAVWGFNAMYPGDWSISNVFALGSPISGGPEANADMSYGGTGLCQTGWADFIFQAMFAATAATIVSGAVAERVKLSSFMIFAALLVGVAYPITGGWKWGGGWLD
;
A
#
# COMPACT_ATOMS: atom_id res chain seq x y z
N MET A 1 4.67 -15.62 -23.46
CA MET A 1 4.63 -16.35 -22.16
C MET A 1 5.88 -16.18 -21.30
N PRO A 2 7.15 -16.29 -21.76
CA PRO A 2 8.30 -16.24 -20.84
C PRO A 2 8.51 -14.87 -20.19
N PHE A 3 8.25 -13.78 -20.91
CA PHE A 3 8.38 -12.41 -20.39
C PHE A 3 7.38 -12.11 -19.26
N PHE A 4 6.11 -12.48 -19.43
CA PHE A 4 5.07 -12.32 -18.40
C PHE A 4 5.41 -13.04 -17.09
N GLY A 5 5.84 -14.30 -17.17
CA GLY A 5 6.21 -15.07 -15.97
C GLY A 5 7.37 -14.43 -15.22
N LEU A 6 8.38 -13.93 -15.94
CA LEU A 6 9.50 -13.18 -15.37
C LEU A 6 8.99 -11.89 -14.71
N SER A 7 8.27 -11.04 -15.43
CA SER A 7 7.83 -9.74 -14.93
C SER A 7 6.91 -9.86 -13.71
N ASN A 8 5.96 -10.80 -13.73
CA ASN A 8 5.09 -11.04 -12.59
C ASN A 8 5.88 -11.59 -11.37
N LEU A 9 6.84 -12.50 -11.59
CA LEU A 9 7.73 -12.97 -10.53
C LEU A 9 8.58 -11.84 -9.96
N TRP A 10 9.12 -10.98 -10.83
CA TRP A 10 9.92 -9.82 -10.45
C TRP A 10 9.15 -8.88 -9.53
N ILE A 11 7.91 -8.53 -9.88
CA ILE A 11 7.10 -7.64 -9.06
C ILE A 11 6.75 -8.28 -7.71
N LEU A 12 6.43 -9.57 -7.68
CA LEU A 12 6.18 -10.28 -6.41
C LEU A 12 7.44 -10.31 -5.53
N LEU A 13 8.62 -10.49 -6.13
CA LEU A 13 9.90 -10.37 -5.41
C LEU A 13 10.11 -8.95 -4.88
N CYS A 14 9.84 -7.92 -5.69
CA CYS A 14 9.91 -6.53 -5.24
C CYS A 14 8.92 -6.25 -4.10
N ALA A 15 7.68 -6.74 -4.19
CA ALA A 15 6.68 -6.59 -3.13
C ALA A 15 7.16 -7.26 -1.82
N PHE A 16 7.79 -8.44 -1.92
CA PHE A 16 8.39 -9.10 -0.77
C PHE A 16 9.56 -8.31 -0.17
N LEU A 17 10.40 -7.68 -0.99
CA LEU A 17 11.47 -6.79 -0.49
C LEU A 17 10.90 -5.56 0.24
N VAL A 18 9.81 -4.98 -0.25
CA VAL A 18 9.12 -3.87 0.42
C VAL A 18 8.46 -4.33 1.72
N PHE A 19 7.89 -5.54 1.75
CA PHE A 19 7.42 -6.16 2.99
C PHE A 19 8.55 -6.28 4.03
N ILE A 20 9.76 -6.69 3.62
CA ILE A 20 10.94 -6.75 4.52
C ILE A 20 11.29 -5.38 5.11
N MET A 21 11.00 -4.26 4.44
CA MET A 21 11.22 -2.93 5.02
C MET A 21 10.48 -2.78 6.36
N HIS A 22 9.30 -3.37 6.52
CA HIS A 22 8.54 -3.31 7.78
C HIS A 22 9.25 -4.04 8.92
N LEU A 23 9.92 -5.17 8.63
CA LEU A 23 10.80 -5.82 9.59
C LEU A 23 11.97 -4.91 9.96
N GLY A 24 12.56 -4.23 8.96
CA GLY A 24 13.62 -3.23 9.18
C GLY A 24 13.17 -2.08 10.09
N PHE A 25 12.00 -1.49 9.83
CA PHE A 25 11.41 -0.44 10.66
C PHE A 25 11.07 -0.95 12.06
N ALA A 26 10.51 -2.15 12.19
CA ALA A 26 10.24 -2.75 13.49
C ALA A 26 11.52 -2.91 14.34
N CYS A 27 12.61 -3.40 13.74
CA CYS A 27 13.91 -3.52 14.40
C CYS A 27 14.51 -2.15 14.77
N LEU A 28 14.44 -1.18 13.85
CA LEU A 28 14.98 0.17 14.06
C LEU A 28 14.20 0.93 15.14
N GLU A 29 12.87 0.96 15.06
CA GLU A 29 12.03 1.64 16.03
C GLU A 29 12.12 0.98 17.41
N SER A 30 12.12 -0.35 17.50
CA SER A 30 12.25 -1.03 18.79
C SER A 30 13.65 -0.89 19.41
N GLY A 31 14.69 -0.77 18.58
CA GLY A 31 16.07 -0.58 19.02
C GLY A 31 16.38 0.85 19.49
N LEU A 32 15.71 1.86 18.91
CA LEU A 32 15.91 3.27 19.24
C LEU A 32 15.00 3.80 20.36
N THR A 33 14.16 2.94 20.93
CA THR A 33 13.15 3.31 21.93
C THR A 33 13.32 2.55 23.24
N GLN A 34 12.64 3.02 24.28
CA GLN A 34 12.71 2.40 25.59
C GLN A 34 12.06 1.01 25.57
N LYS A 35 12.68 0.04 26.27
CA LYS A 35 12.19 -1.36 26.35
C LYS A 35 10.72 -1.50 26.75
N LYS A 36 10.21 -0.58 27.58
CA LYS A 36 8.80 -0.58 28.02
C LYS A 36 7.81 -0.30 26.89
N ASN A 37 8.27 0.35 25.81
CA ASN A 37 7.46 0.76 24.67
C ASN A 37 7.61 -0.18 23.46
N THR A 38 8.55 -1.13 23.51
CA THR A 38 8.83 -2.06 22.39
C THR A 38 7.60 -2.81 21.90
N VAL A 39 6.74 -3.30 22.82
CA VAL A 39 5.52 -4.02 22.44
C VAL A 39 4.57 -3.13 21.64
N ASN A 40 4.39 -1.87 22.05
CA ASN A 40 3.54 -0.92 21.32
C ASN A 40 4.07 -0.64 19.91
N ILE A 41 5.39 -0.60 19.73
CA ILE A 41 6.04 -0.33 18.44
C ILE A 41 5.88 -1.52 17.50
N LEU A 42 6.11 -2.74 17.99
CA LEU A 42 5.90 -3.95 17.21
C LEU A 42 4.44 -4.08 16.80
N PHE A 43 3.50 -3.77 17.70
CA PHE A 43 2.08 -3.76 17.39
C PHE A 43 1.72 -2.76 16.29
N LYS A 44 2.27 -1.53 16.33
CA LYS A 44 2.07 -0.54 15.25
C LYS A 44 2.53 -1.08 13.90
N ASN A 45 3.73 -1.66 13.84
CA ASN A 45 4.28 -2.18 12.59
C ASN A 45 3.42 -3.30 11.99
N VAL A 46 2.93 -4.23 12.82
CA VAL A 46 1.99 -5.27 12.36
C VAL A 46 0.65 -4.68 11.93
N PHE A 47 0.09 -3.76 12.72
CA PHE A 47 -1.17 -3.11 12.41
C PHE A 47 -1.15 -2.36 11.07
N ILE A 48 -0.04 -1.66 10.77
CA ILE A 48 0.14 -0.93 9.52
C ILE A 48 0.08 -1.87 8.31
N ILE A 49 0.73 -3.03 8.37
CA ILE A 49 0.69 -4.04 7.30
C ILE A 49 -0.74 -4.55 7.10
N CYS A 50 -1.41 -4.95 8.18
CA CYS A 50 -2.79 -5.45 8.11
C CYS A 50 -3.73 -4.39 7.53
N SER A 51 -3.59 -3.14 7.99
CA SER A 51 -4.39 -2.02 7.50
C SER A 51 -4.10 -1.72 6.03
N GLY A 52 -2.83 -1.77 5.61
CA GLY A 52 -2.37 -1.71 4.22
C GLY A 52 -3.17 -2.62 3.32
N ILE A 53 -3.09 -3.92 3.58
CA ILE A 53 -3.72 -4.94 2.75
C ILE A 53 -5.24 -4.80 2.76
N LEU A 54 -5.86 -4.61 3.93
CA LEU A 54 -7.32 -4.57 4.05
C LEU A 54 -7.92 -3.32 3.40
N LEU A 55 -7.37 -2.13 3.65
CA LEU A 55 -7.91 -0.88 3.11
C LEU A 55 -7.71 -0.79 1.59
N TYR A 56 -6.57 -1.27 1.09
CA TYR A 56 -6.36 -1.39 -0.34
C TYR A 56 -7.31 -2.38 -0.99
N ALA A 57 -7.62 -3.50 -0.32
CA ALA A 57 -8.52 -4.51 -0.87
C ALA A 57 -9.97 -4.02 -0.91
N VAL A 58 -10.40 -3.25 0.09
CA VAL A 58 -11.79 -2.76 0.19
C VAL A 58 -12.06 -1.61 -0.79
N TRP A 59 -11.09 -0.73 -1.05
CA TRP A 59 -11.29 0.33 -2.04
C TRP A 59 -10.01 1.00 -2.57
N GLY A 60 -8.93 1.02 -1.78
CA GLY A 60 -7.75 1.86 -2.08
C GLY A 60 -7.08 1.54 -3.42
N PHE A 61 -7.01 0.26 -3.82
CA PHE A 61 -6.35 -0.10 -5.08
C PHE A 61 -7.09 0.44 -6.31
N ASN A 62 -8.41 0.25 -6.38
CA ASN A 62 -9.23 0.76 -7.48
C ASN A 62 -9.42 2.28 -7.42
N ALA A 63 -9.24 2.92 -6.26
CA ALA A 63 -9.18 4.38 -6.18
C ALA A 63 -7.86 4.94 -6.75
N MET A 64 -6.77 4.20 -6.59
CA MET A 64 -5.44 4.56 -7.07
C MET A 64 -5.28 4.31 -8.58
N TYR A 65 -5.85 3.22 -9.09
CA TYR A 65 -5.89 2.89 -10.52
C TYR A 65 -7.33 2.83 -11.01
N PRO A 66 -8.01 3.98 -11.13
CA PRO A 66 -9.40 4.00 -11.53
C PRO A 66 -9.56 3.74 -13.03
N GLY A 67 -10.57 2.95 -13.38
CA GLY A 67 -11.05 2.88 -14.77
C GLY A 67 -11.75 4.18 -15.19
N ASP A 68 -12.54 4.76 -14.27
CA ASP A 68 -13.24 6.04 -14.46
C ASP A 68 -12.99 6.98 -13.28
N TRP A 69 -12.64 8.23 -13.58
CA TRP A 69 -12.45 9.28 -12.59
C TRP A 69 -13.80 9.90 -12.18
N SER A 70 -14.11 9.93 -10.88
CA SER A 70 -15.31 10.60 -10.36
C SER A 70 -15.21 12.13 -10.45
N ILE A 71 -14.02 12.66 -10.24
CA ILE A 71 -13.60 14.03 -10.58
C ILE A 71 -12.41 13.88 -11.50
N SER A 72 -12.57 14.31 -12.75
CA SER A 72 -11.58 14.12 -13.82
C SER A 72 -10.15 14.38 -13.32
N ASN A 73 -9.31 13.35 -13.39
CA ASN A 73 -7.89 13.33 -13.04
C ASN A 73 -7.53 13.68 -11.59
N VAL A 74 -8.51 13.88 -10.69
CA VAL A 74 -8.29 14.37 -9.32
C VAL A 74 -8.80 13.38 -8.28
N PHE A 75 -9.95 12.75 -8.50
CA PHE A 75 -10.51 11.84 -7.51
C PHE A 75 -11.31 10.73 -8.16
N ALA A 76 -11.14 9.52 -7.65
CA ALA A 76 -11.95 8.39 -8.02
C ALA A 76 -12.50 7.69 -6.78
N LEU A 77 -13.79 7.39 -6.82
CA LEU A 77 -14.41 6.47 -5.88
C LEU A 77 -13.91 5.07 -6.21
N GLY A 78 -13.03 4.55 -5.36
CA GLY A 78 -12.58 3.17 -5.44
C GLY A 78 -13.72 2.18 -5.18
N SER A 79 -13.48 0.94 -5.54
CA SER A 79 -14.36 -0.19 -5.30
C SER A 79 -13.56 -1.35 -4.69
N PRO A 80 -14.21 -2.32 -4.02
CA PRO A 80 -13.54 -3.53 -3.60
C PRO A 80 -12.86 -4.23 -4.77
N ILE A 81 -11.69 -4.81 -4.53
CA ILE A 81 -10.99 -5.59 -5.55
C ILE A 81 -11.91 -6.73 -6.02
N SER A 82 -12.25 -6.74 -7.31
CA SER A 82 -13.21 -7.68 -7.86
C SER A 82 -12.56 -9.06 -8.00
N GLY A 83 -13.09 -10.07 -7.31
CA GLY A 83 -12.57 -11.45 -7.37
C GLY A 83 -12.97 -12.26 -8.62
N GLY A 84 -13.45 -11.59 -9.68
CA GLY A 84 -13.93 -12.26 -10.90
C GLY A 84 -12.79 -12.80 -11.78
N PRO A 85 -13.01 -13.89 -12.55
CA PRO A 85 -12.00 -14.45 -13.47
C PRO A 85 -11.44 -13.44 -14.47
N GLU A 86 -12.24 -12.45 -14.87
CA GLU A 86 -11.90 -11.41 -15.84
C GLU A 86 -11.01 -10.30 -15.24
N ALA A 87 -11.08 -10.07 -13.92
CA ALA A 87 -10.21 -9.11 -13.23
C ALA A 87 -8.78 -9.64 -13.01
N ASN A 88 -8.55 -10.93 -13.27
CA ASN A 88 -7.33 -11.65 -12.89
C ASN A 88 -6.39 -11.96 -14.06
N ALA A 89 -6.84 -11.71 -15.30
CA ALA A 89 -6.17 -12.22 -16.49
C ALA A 89 -5.74 -11.13 -17.48
N ASP A 90 -6.24 -9.89 -17.35
CA ASP A 90 -5.96 -8.89 -18.36
C ASP A 90 -4.60 -8.23 -18.14
N MET A 91 -3.78 -8.24 -19.20
CA MET A 91 -2.39 -7.78 -19.23
C MET A 91 -2.24 -6.25 -19.09
N SER A 92 -3.31 -5.58 -18.65
CA SER A 92 -3.47 -4.13 -18.63
C SER A 92 -4.00 -3.60 -17.28
N TYR A 93 -4.14 -4.45 -16.26
CA TYR A 93 -4.58 -3.98 -14.94
C TYR A 93 -3.42 -3.26 -14.24
N GLY A 94 -3.60 -1.96 -13.94
CA GLY A 94 -2.61 -1.13 -13.25
C GLY A 94 -1.94 -0.04 -14.09
N GLY A 95 -2.36 0.19 -15.34
CA GLY A 95 -1.96 1.37 -16.15
C GLY A 95 -0.47 1.51 -16.51
N THR A 96 0.41 0.67 -15.98
CA THR A 96 1.88 0.83 -16.02
C THR A 96 2.54 0.22 -17.26
N GLY A 97 1.79 -0.39 -18.18
CA GLY A 97 2.36 -1.09 -19.35
C GLY A 97 3.27 -2.28 -18.99
N LEU A 98 3.31 -2.66 -17.70
CA LEU A 98 4.04 -3.81 -17.19
C LEU A 98 3.16 -5.05 -17.34
N CYS A 99 3.72 -6.12 -17.91
CA CYS A 99 3.02 -7.39 -18.07
C CYS A 99 2.94 -8.16 -16.73
N GLN A 100 2.03 -7.73 -15.86
CA GLN A 100 1.80 -8.29 -14.53
C GLN A 100 0.30 -8.46 -14.26
N THR A 101 -0.03 -9.28 -13.27
CA THR A 101 -1.41 -9.42 -12.82
C THR A 101 -1.83 -8.25 -11.92
N GLY A 102 -3.12 -7.91 -11.92
CA GLY A 102 -3.66 -6.92 -10.98
C GLY A 102 -3.41 -7.28 -9.51
N TRP A 103 -3.29 -8.57 -9.17
CA TRP A 103 -2.95 -9.02 -7.82
C TRP A 103 -1.49 -8.76 -7.44
N ALA A 104 -0.57 -8.88 -8.39
CA ALA A 104 0.84 -8.59 -8.16
C ALA A 104 1.05 -7.09 -7.92
N ASP A 105 0.37 -6.24 -8.70
CA ASP A 105 0.41 -4.79 -8.47
C ASP A 105 -0.35 -4.42 -7.18
N PHE A 106 -1.51 -5.02 -6.91
CA PHE A 106 -2.25 -4.82 -5.67
C PHE A 106 -1.37 -5.02 -4.42
N ILE A 107 -0.70 -6.17 -4.32
CA ILE A 107 0.12 -6.46 -3.14
C ILE A 107 1.34 -5.54 -3.07
N PHE A 108 1.94 -5.23 -4.23
CA PHE A 108 3.05 -4.28 -4.33
C PHE A 108 2.64 -2.90 -3.79
N GLN A 109 1.52 -2.35 -4.25
CA GLN A 109 1.03 -1.03 -3.88
C GLN A 109 0.54 -0.97 -2.44
N ALA A 110 -0.14 -2.02 -1.97
CA ALA A 110 -0.54 -2.13 -0.57
C ALA A 110 0.68 -2.09 0.37
N MET A 111 1.80 -2.71 -0.01
CA MET A 111 3.04 -2.67 0.77
C MET A 111 3.71 -1.29 0.74
N PHE A 112 3.66 -0.59 -0.40
CA PHE A 112 4.15 0.79 -0.49
C PHE A 112 3.33 1.76 0.38
N ALA A 113 2.01 1.65 0.35
CA ALA A 113 1.13 2.44 1.20
C ALA A 113 1.38 2.17 2.70
N ALA A 114 1.51 0.90 3.07
CA ALA A 114 1.88 0.51 4.43
C ALA A 114 3.25 1.08 4.84
N THR A 115 4.22 1.05 3.92
CA THR A 115 5.56 1.61 4.15
C THR A 115 5.51 3.12 4.43
N ALA A 116 4.64 3.86 3.74
CA ALA A 116 4.46 5.29 4.00
C ALA A 116 4.00 5.57 5.44
N ALA A 117 3.08 4.77 5.97
CA ALA A 117 2.64 4.89 7.36
C ALA A 117 3.73 4.50 8.36
N THR A 118 4.56 3.50 8.06
CA THR A 118 5.62 3.07 9.00
C THR A 118 6.77 4.07 9.10
N ILE A 119 7.09 4.79 8.00
CA ILE A 119 8.03 5.92 8.06
C ILE A 119 7.56 6.98 9.06
N VAL A 120 6.26 7.30 9.04
CA VAL A 120 5.68 8.24 10.01
C VAL A 120 5.70 7.65 11.43
N SER A 121 5.45 6.35 11.60
CA SER A 121 5.56 5.66 12.91
C SER A 121 6.91 5.94 13.57
N GLY A 122 8.00 5.74 12.82
CA GLY A 122 9.35 5.99 13.32
C GLY A 122 9.60 7.45 13.68
N ALA A 123 9.08 8.40 12.89
CA ALA A 123 9.23 9.83 13.17
C ALA A 123 8.51 10.28 14.46
N VAL A 124 7.41 9.62 14.81
CA VAL A 124 6.60 9.95 16.00
C VAL A 124 6.75 8.94 17.14
N ALA A 125 7.79 8.10 17.09
CA ALA A 125 8.04 7.07 18.08
C ALA A 125 8.03 7.64 19.51
N GLU A 126 7.35 6.96 20.43
CA GLU A 126 7.15 7.33 21.85
C GLU A 126 6.39 8.64 22.14
N ARG A 127 6.05 9.46 21.14
CA ARG A 127 5.44 10.79 21.33
C ARG A 127 3.94 10.85 21.10
N VAL A 128 3.32 9.74 20.69
CA VAL A 128 1.89 9.66 20.34
C VAL A 128 1.19 8.48 21.01
N LYS A 129 -0.10 8.66 21.31
CA LYS A 129 -0.97 7.58 21.77
C LYS A 129 -1.16 6.55 20.65
N LEU A 130 -1.19 5.27 21.00
CA LEU A 130 -1.32 4.17 20.05
C LEU A 130 -2.60 4.28 19.20
N SER A 131 -3.74 4.52 19.84
CA SER A 131 -5.04 4.65 19.16
C SER A 131 -5.07 5.84 18.18
N SER A 132 -4.52 6.99 18.58
CA SER A 132 -4.41 8.16 17.70
C SER A 132 -3.55 7.86 16.47
N PHE A 133 -2.45 7.12 16.66
CA PHE A 133 -1.60 6.69 15.55
C PHE A 133 -2.31 5.69 14.62
N MET A 134 -3.09 4.74 15.16
CA MET A 134 -3.82 3.77 14.34
C MET A 134 -4.85 4.43 13.43
N ILE A 135 -5.60 5.42 13.96
CA ILE A 135 -6.54 6.21 13.15
C ILE A 135 -5.80 6.98 12.06
N PHE A 136 -4.69 7.64 12.43
CA PHE A 136 -3.85 8.33 11.47
C PHE A 136 -3.33 7.40 10.37
N ALA A 137 -2.79 6.23 10.72
CA ALA A 137 -2.27 5.26 9.77
C ALA A 137 -3.38 4.76 8.83
N ALA A 138 -4.58 4.47 9.34
CA ALA A 138 -5.71 4.09 8.52
C ALA A 138 -6.15 5.19 7.55
N LEU A 139 -6.13 6.46 7.96
CA LEU A 139 -6.45 7.59 7.09
C LEU A 139 -5.37 7.82 6.03
N LEU A 140 -4.10 7.71 6.41
CA LEU A 140 -2.99 7.87 5.47
C LEU A 140 -3.00 6.75 4.42
N VAL A 141 -3.04 5.50 4.88
CA VAL A 141 -3.02 4.31 4.02
C VAL A 141 -4.31 4.19 3.22
N GLY A 142 -5.45 4.44 3.86
CA GLY A 142 -6.75 4.22 3.24
C GLY A 142 -7.17 5.36 2.32
N VAL A 143 -6.84 6.61 2.63
CA VAL A 143 -7.40 7.79 1.93
C VAL A 143 -6.31 8.59 1.24
N ALA A 144 -5.34 9.12 2.00
CA ALA A 144 -4.38 10.07 1.44
C ALA A 144 -3.46 9.42 0.40
N TYR A 145 -2.97 8.21 0.68
CA TYR A 145 -2.03 7.51 -0.18
C TYR A 145 -2.69 7.05 -1.50
N PRO A 146 -3.88 6.40 -1.52
CA PRO A 146 -4.54 6.05 -2.78
C PRO A 146 -4.85 7.24 -3.67
N ILE A 147 -5.30 8.36 -3.09
CA ILE A 147 -5.62 9.58 -3.85
C ILE A 147 -4.35 10.17 -4.48
N THR A 148 -3.31 10.38 -3.67
CA THR A 148 -2.03 10.94 -4.17
C THR A 148 -1.32 9.99 -5.13
N GLY A 149 -1.43 8.68 -4.88
CA GLY A 149 -0.95 7.64 -5.77
C GLY A 149 -1.65 7.66 -7.13
N GLY A 150 -2.97 7.85 -7.14
CA GLY A 150 -3.74 7.99 -8.38
C GLY A 150 -3.34 9.21 -9.19
N TRP A 151 -2.97 10.32 -8.54
CA TRP A 151 -2.47 11.50 -9.25
C TRP A 151 -1.21 11.23 -10.06
N LYS A 152 -0.26 10.47 -9.49
CA LYS A 152 1.05 10.25 -10.11
C LYS A 152 1.14 8.99 -10.96
N TRP A 153 0.44 7.92 -10.57
CA TRP A 153 0.56 6.59 -11.19
C TRP A 153 -0.75 6.09 -11.80
N GLY A 154 -1.88 6.68 -11.44
CA GLY A 154 -3.20 6.31 -11.97
C GLY A 154 -3.65 7.09 -13.20
N GLY A 155 -2.78 7.89 -13.83
CA GLY A 155 -3.15 8.78 -14.94
C GLY A 155 -3.88 10.04 -14.50
N GLY A 156 -3.65 10.50 -13.26
CA GLY A 156 -4.21 11.75 -12.76
C GLY A 156 -3.42 12.97 -13.21
N TRP A 157 -3.69 14.12 -12.60
CA TRP A 157 -3.16 15.42 -13.03
C TRP A 157 -1.65 15.63 -12.83
N LEU A 158 -0.95 14.73 -12.13
CA LEU A 158 0.51 14.75 -11.95
C LEU A 158 1.25 13.84 -12.95
N ASP A 159 0.54 13.31 -13.93
CA ASP A 159 1.11 12.48 -15.01
C ASP A 159 1.55 13.29 -16.23
#